data_AF-G9A5D3-F1
#
_entry.id   AF-G9A5D3-F1
#
_cell.length_a   1.000
_cell.length_b   1.000
_cell.length_c   1.000
_cell.angle_alpha   90.00
_cell.angle_beta   90.00
_cell.angle_gamma   90.00
#
_symmetry.space_group_name_H-M   'P 1'
#
loop_
_entity.id
_entity.type
_entity.pdbx_description
1 polymer ?
#
loop_
_entity_poly.entity_id
_entity_poly.type
_entity_poly.pdbx_seq_one_letter_code
_entity_poly.pdbx_strand_id
1 'polypeptide(L)'
;MSELVTADVFNWLPECYQNRARQIAARVAEIEAVLTRGQPSAIRDAVLRLRGQLRPQPDTALTEVAGEFRLACSDLPEWAISEATNDYLAGRVENHTGQYMPTCAEFARYARSIIRSFIAERASLKNEAERRLQRAEDETRRIRIKTERADPKLKERVAKLAKSVRTGAAKVHTGQRHQGTTDEMREKMDALRRPCAVQPSRLLETRVVKGARK
;
A
#
# COMPACT_ATOMS: atom_id res chain seq x y z
N MET A 1 3.48 -15.32 3.84
CA MET A 1 4.40 -15.13 2.69
C MET A 1 4.30 -16.27 1.67
N SER A 2 4.14 -17.52 2.11
CA SER A 2 3.86 -18.66 1.21
C SER A 2 2.59 -18.48 0.36
N GLU A 3 1.61 -17.70 0.84
CA GLU A 3 0.40 -17.35 0.07
C GLU A 3 0.63 -16.33 -1.05
N LEU A 4 1.75 -15.60 -1.06
CA LEU A 4 1.98 -14.50 -2.02
C LEU A 4 2.92 -14.87 -3.16
N VAL A 5 3.89 -15.77 -2.95
CA VAL A 5 4.90 -16.15 -3.95
C VAL A 5 5.38 -17.58 -3.70
N THR A 6 5.50 -18.39 -4.75
CA THR A 6 6.14 -19.72 -4.67
C THR A 6 7.62 -19.58 -4.28
N ALA A 7 8.14 -20.50 -3.46
CA ALA A 7 9.52 -20.43 -2.96
C ALA A 7 10.55 -20.28 -4.08
N ASP A 8 10.27 -20.87 -5.25
CA ASP A 8 11.12 -20.77 -6.44
C ASP A 8 11.24 -19.32 -6.91
N VAL A 9 10.12 -18.63 -7.19
CA VAL A 9 10.12 -17.24 -7.68
C VAL A 9 10.79 -16.30 -6.67
N PHE A 10 10.64 -16.56 -5.37
CA PHE A 10 11.30 -15.78 -4.33
C PHE A 10 12.84 -15.85 -4.41
N ASN A 11 13.38 -17.04 -4.68
CA ASN A 11 14.83 -17.26 -4.75
C ASN A 11 15.49 -16.61 -5.98
N TRP A 12 14.73 -16.35 -7.05
CA TRP A 12 15.21 -15.65 -8.25
C TRP A 12 15.27 -14.12 -8.09
N LEU A 13 14.70 -13.57 -7.01
CA LEU A 13 14.71 -12.13 -6.76
C LEU A 13 16.12 -11.63 -6.38
N PRO A 14 16.50 -10.39 -6.70
CA PRO A 14 17.74 -9.80 -6.21
C PRO A 14 17.79 -9.77 -4.68
N GLU A 15 19.01 -9.89 -4.13
CA GLU A 15 19.24 -10.05 -2.68
C GLU A 15 18.62 -8.94 -1.83
N CYS A 16 18.62 -7.69 -2.34
CA CYS A 16 18.01 -6.55 -1.66
C CYS A 16 16.48 -6.72 -1.45
N TYR A 17 15.79 -7.34 -2.41
CA TYR A 17 14.36 -7.63 -2.32
C TYR A 17 14.09 -8.81 -1.38
N GLN A 18 14.94 -9.84 -1.43
CA GLN A 18 14.83 -11.00 -0.53
C GLN A 18 15.01 -10.58 0.93
N ASN A 19 16.06 -9.82 1.25
CA ASN A 19 16.36 -9.38 2.61
C ASN A 19 15.24 -8.54 3.19
N ARG A 20 14.71 -7.60 2.41
CA ARG A 20 13.59 -6.77 2.86
C ARG A 20 12.29 -7.55 2.99
N ALA A 21 12.04 -8.52 2.11
CA ALA A 21 10.87 -9.40 2.25
C ALA A 21 10.96 -10.28 3.51
N ARG A 22 12.15 -10.76 3.88
CA ARG A 22 12.38 -11.46 5.17
C ARG A 22 12.11 -10.54 6.36
N GLN A 23 12.56 -9.28 6.32
CA GLN A 23 12.26 -8.30 7.37
C GLN A 23 10.76 -8.04 7.51
N ILE A 24 10.06 -7.88 6.38
CA ILE A 24 8.60 -7.70 6.38
C ILE A 24 7.92 -8.94 6.97
N ALA A 25 8.35 -10.14 6.58
CA ALA A 25 7.80 -11.39 7.09
C ALA A 25 7.99 -11.52 8.61
N ALA A 26 9.20 -11.23 9.11
CA ALA A 26 9.50 -11.24 10.54
C ALA A 26 8.60 -10.26 11.29
N ARG A 27 8.47 -9.03 10.80
CA ARG A 27 7.64 -8.00 11.45
C ARG A 27 6.15 -8.35 11.44
N VAL A 28 5.65 -8.93 10.34
CA VAL A 28 4.26 -9.41 10.28
C VAL A 28 4.03 -10.54 11.28
N ALA A 29 4.98 -11.48 11.42
CA ALA A 29 4.88 -12.57 12.39
C ALA A 29 4.88 -12.05 13.84
N GLU A 30 5.69 -11.03 14.16
CA GLU A 30 5.65 -10.35 15.47
C GLU A 30 4.27 -9.74 15.73
N ILE A 31 3.71 -9.01 14.76
CA ILE A 31 2.39 -8.39 14.89
C ILE A 31 1.30 -9.47 15.07
N GLU A 32 1.37 -10.55 14.31
CA GLU A 32 0.40 -11.65 14.40
C GLU A 32 0.49 -12.36 15.76
N ALA A 33 1.69 -12.55 16.30
CA ALA A 33 1.88 -13.09 17.64
C ALA A 33 1.22 -12.20 18.71
N VAL A 34 1.41 -10.88 18.61
CA VAL A 34 0.78 -9.91 19.52
C VAL A 34 -0.75 -9.88 19.35
N LEU A 35 -1.25 -10.02 18.12
CA LEU A 35 -2.70 -10.01 17.83
C LEU A 35 -3.37 -11.38 17.99
N THR A 36 -2.70 -12.36 18.61
CA THR A 36 -3.28 -13.68 18.88
C THR A 36 -4.54 -13.53 19.71
N ARG A 37 -5.62 -14.19 19.27
CA ARG A 37 -6.93 -14.12 19.93
C ARG A 37 -6.83 -14.57 21.39
N GLY A 38 -7.44 -13.79 22.28
CA GLY A 38 -7.49 -14.10 23.70
C GLY A 38 -8.39 -15.30 23.99
N GLN A 39 -8.16 -15.94 25.14
CA GLN A 39 -9.03 -17.00 25.61
C GLN A 39 -10.36 -16.43 26.12
N PRO A 40 -11.48 -17.18 26.00
CA PRO A 40 -12.77 -16.74 26.54
C PRO A 40 -12.77 -16.46 28.05
N SER A 41 -11.84 -17.07 28.79
CA SER A 41 -11.63 -16.81 30.23
C SER A 41 -11.21 -15.36 30.48
N ALA A 42 -10.30 -14.81 29.68
CA ALA A 42 -9.83 -13.44 29.83
C ALA A 42 -10.97 -12.41 29.67
N ILE A 43 -11.90 -12.67 28.73
CA ILE A 43 -13.10 -11.83 28.55
C ILE A 43 -14.00 -11.91 29.80
N ARG A 44 -14.20 -13.12 30.34
CA ARG A 44 -14.98 -13.30 31.57
C ARG A 44 -14.36 -12.54 32.74
N ASP A 45 -13.04 -12.62 32.90
CA ASP A 45 -12.32 -11.97 34.00
C ASP A 45 -12.36 -10.44 33.87
N ALA A 46 -12.25 -9.91 32.65
CA ALA A 46 -12.46 -8.49 32.37
C ALA A 46 -13.88 -8.02 32.78
N VAL A 47 -14.92 -8.75 32.39
CA VAL A 47 -16.32 -8.43 32.76
C VAL A 47 -16.52 -8.49 34.27
N LEU A 48 -15.96 -9.49 34.95
CA LEU A 48 -16.05 -9.60 36.42
C LEU A 48 -15.36 -8.43 37.12
N ARG A 49 -14.19 -7.99 36.62
CA ARG A 49 -13.48 -6.82 37.13
C ARG A 49 -14.29 -5.53 36.95
N LEU A 50 -14.82 -5.30 35.76
CA LEU A 50 -15.66 -4.14 35.46
C LEU A 50 -16.90 -4.11 36.38
N ARG A 51 -17.58 -5.25 36.52
CA ARG A 51 -18.76 -5.37 37.39
C ARG A 51 -18.43 -5.18 38.87
N GLY A 52 -17.24 -5.57 39.31
CA GLY A 52 -16.81 -5.38 40.69
C GLY A 52 -16.66 -3.92 41.11
N GLN A 53 -16.48 -3.01 40.15
CA GLN A 53 -16.19 -1.59 40.41
C GLN A 53 -17.24 -0.62 39.83
N LEU A 54 -17.94 -1.02 38.75
CA LEU A 54 -18.92 -0.21 38.04
C LEU A 54 -20.33 -0.76 38.24
N ARG A 55 -21.33 0.12 38.23
CA ARG A 55 -22.74 -0.31 38.30
C ARG A 55 -23.16 -0.96 36.97
N PRO A 56 -24.00 -2.00 36.97
CA PRO A 56 -24.57 -2.52 35.73
C PRO A 56 -25.38 -1.44 35.02
N GLN A 57 -25.44 -1.51 33.68
CA GLN A 57 -26.31 -0.64 32.89
C GLN A 57 -27.79 -0.89 33.27
N PRO A 58 -28.62 0.15 33.32
CA PRO A 58 -30.06 -0.02 33.51
C PRO A 58 -30.64 -0.87 32.36
N ASP A 59 -31.72 -1.59 32.64
CA ASP A 59 -32.50 -2.39 31.66
C ASP A 59 -31.75 -3.52 30.94
N THR A 60 -30.51 -3.85 31.35
CA THR A 60 -29.74 -4.95 30.74
C THR A 60 -29.75 -6.19 31.63
N ALA A 61 -30.27 -7.31 31.11
CA ALA A 61 -30.29 -8.56 31.85
C ALA A 61 -28.86 -9.12 32.02
N LEU A 62 -28.49 -9.43 33.26
CA LEU A 62 -27.11 -9.74 33.63
C LEU A 62 -26.56 -11.03 32.97
N THR A 63 -27.45 -11.94 32.61
CA THR A 63 -27.14 -13.18 31.87
C THR A 63 -26.78 -12.93 30.41
N GLU A 64 -27.32 -11.88 29.80
CA GLU A 64 -27.10 -11.52 28.39
C GLU A 64 -25.74 -10.83 28.22
N VAL A 65 -25.37 -9.98 29.18
CA VAL A 65 -24.11 -9.22 29.19
C VAL A 65 -22.89 -10.12 28.96
N ALA A 66 -22.78 -11.25 29.68
CA ALA A 66 -21.61 -12.12 29.56
C ALA A 66 -21.51 -12.79 28.17
N GLY A 67 -22.65 -13.12 27.55
CA GLY A 67 -22.70 -13.68 26.20
C GLY A 67 -22.32 -12.65 25.14
N GLU A 68 -22.88 -11.45 25.26
CA GLU A 68 -22.63 -10.34 24.35
C GLU A 68 -21.18 -9.85 24.40
N PHE A 69 -20.58 -9.73 25.60
CA PHE A 69 -19.17 -9.38 25.73
C PHE A 69 -18.25 -10.41 25.07
N ARG A 70 -18.56 -11.71 25.21
CA ARG A 70 -17.80 -12.78 24.54
C ARG A 70 -17.90 -12.67 23.03
N LEU A 71 -19.10 -12.44 22.49
CA LEU A 71 -19.28 -12.26 21.05
C LEU A 71 -18.53 -11.02 20.54
N ALA A 72 -18.73 -9.89 21.22
CA ALA A 72 -18.17 -8.60 20.82
C ALA A 72 -16.63 -8.54 20.90
N CYS A 73 -16.01 -9.33 21.79
CA CYS A 73 -14.56 -9.33 22.01
C CYS A 73 -13.85 -10.60 21.52
N SER A 74 -14.55 -11.50 20.82
CA SER A 74 -14.00 -12.81 20.39
C SER A 74 -12.81 -12.71 19.43
N ASP A 75 -12.70 -11.61 18.69
CA ASP A 75 -11.61 -11.34 17.74
C ASP A 75 -10.40 -10.65 18.39
N LEU A 76 -10.50 -10.25 19.66
CA LEU A 76 -9.51 -9.39 20.31
C LEU A 76 -8.45 -10.18 21.08
N PRO A 77 -7.21 -9.66 21.14
CA PRO A 77 -6.18 -10.26 21.96
C PRO A 77 -6.40 -9.95 23.45
N GLU A 78 -5.92 -10.85 24.32
CA GLU A 78 -6.12 -10.77 25.77
C GLU A 78 -5.54 -9.49 26.38
N TRP A 79 -4.35 -9.06 25.94
CA TRP A 79 -3.72 -7.85 26.45
C TRP A 79 -4.55 -6.60 26.15
N ALA A 80 -5.16 -6.51 24.96
CA ALA A 80 -5.98 -5.36 24.59
C ALA A 80 -7.30 -5.31 25.37
N ILE A 81 -7.88 -6.48 25.67
CA ILE A 81 -9.05 -6.58 26.56
C ILE A 81 -8.67 -6.11 27.97
N SER A 82 -7.50 -6.53 28.48
CA SER A 82 -7.03 -6.12 29.81
C SER A 82 -6.70 -4.62 29.89
N GLU A 83 -6.06 -4.08 28.86
CA GLU A 83 -5.73 -2.65 28.76
C GLU A 83 -7.01 -1.81 28.69
N ALA A 84 -7.95 -2.17 27.81
CA ALA A 84 -9.26 -1.52 27.74
C ALA A 84 -9.99 -1.57 29.09
N THR A 85 -9.96 -2.72 29.78
CA THR A 85 -10.55 -2.85 31.12
C THR A 85 -9.93 -1.86 32.10
N ASN A 86 -8.60 -1.77 32.12
CA ASN A 86 -7.88 -0.86 33.01
C ASN A 86 -8.16 0.62 32.67
N ASP A 87 -8.33 0.97 31.39
CA ASP A 87 -8.67 2.32 30.96
C ASP A 87 -10.08 2.73 31.39
N TYR A 88 -11.05 1.82 31.27
CA TYR A 88 -12.41 2.05 31.75
C TYR A 88 -12.46 2.21 33.27
N LEU A 89 -11.78 1.34 34.01
CA LEU A 89 -11.71 1.42 35.48
C LEU A 89 -10.99 2.67 35.97
N ALA A 90 -9.96 3.12 35.25
CA ALA A 90 -9.22 4.33 35.58
C ALA A 90 -9.88 5.63 35.08
N GLY A 91 -11.02 5.54 34.37
CA GLY A 91 -11.69 6.72 33.81
C GLY A 91 -10.91 7.44 32.72
N ARG A 92 -9.99 6.74 32.02
CA ARG A 92 -9.19 7.30 30.91
C ARG A 92 -9.95 7.34 29.58
N VAL A 93 -11.09 6.68 29.51
CA VAL A 93 -11.92 6.62 28.30
C VAL A 93 -12.74 7.91 28.17
N GLU A 94 -12.53 8.64 27.09
CA GLU A 94 -13.28 9.86 26.79
C GLU A 94 -14.80 9.59 26.73
N ASN A 95 -15.59 10.50 27.29
CA ASN A 95 -17.06 10.43 27.35
C ASN A 95 -17.65 9.27 28.14
N HIS A 96 -16.85 8.50 28.89
CA HIS A 96 -17.36 7.51 29.82
C HIS A 96 -17.61 8.14 31.20
N THR A 97 -18.80 7.95 31.75
CA THR A 97 -19.19 8.55 33.05
C THR A 97 -18.50 7.89 34.24
N GLY A 98 -17.91 6.70 34.07
CA GLY A 98 -17.25 5.95 35.14
C GLY A 98 -18.19 5.43 36.23
N GLN A 99 -19.50 5.67 36.08
CA GLN A 99 -20.52 5.23 37.03
C GLN A 99 -21.12 3.88 36.63
N TYR A 100 -21.34 3.69 35.33
CA TYR A 100 -21.94 2.49 34.76
C TYR A 100 -20.92 1.70 33.96
N MET A 101 -21.13 0.40 33.86
CA MET A 101 -20.34 -0.47 33.01
C MET A 101 -20.46 -0.02 31.54
N PRO A 102 -19.38 -0.06 30.73
CA PRO A 102 -19.54 0.20 29.31
C PRO A 102 -20.48 -0.81 28.65
N THR A 103 -21.20 -0.38 27.62
CA THR A 103 -21.93 -1.33 26.78
C THR A 103 -20.95 -2.26 26.06
N CYS A 104 -21.41 -3.46 25.69
CA CYS A 104 -20.60 -4.44 24.96
C CYS A 104 -19.98 -3.83 23.68
N ALA A 105 -20.75 -3.00 22.98
CA ALA A 105 -20.33 -2.32 21.77
C ALA A 105 -19.29 -1.23 22.02
N GLU A 106 -19.47 -0.40 23.05
CA GLU A 106 -18.51 0.64 23.43
C GLU A 106 -17.16 0.04 23.82
N PHE A 107 -17.20 -0.97 24.69
CA PHE A 107 -15.99 -1.65 25.16
C PHE A 107 -15.22 -2.26 23.99
N ALA A 108 -15.89 -3.03 23.13
CA ALA A 108 -15.25 -3.67 21.99
C ALA A 108 -14.74 -2.65 20.97
N ARG A 109 -15.45 -1.53 20.76
CA ARG A 109 -14.98 -0.43 19.91
C ARG A 109 -13.70 0.19 20.44
N TYR A 110 -13.63 0.44 21.75
CA TYR A 110 -12.45 1.01 22.39
C TYR A 110 -11.27 0.05 22.33
N ALA A 111 -11.46 -1.23 22.70
CA ALA A 111 -10.42 -2.25 22.60
C ALA A 111 -9.89 -2.42 21.16
N ARG A 112 -10.76 -2.29 20.14
CA ARG A 112 -10.34 -2.25 18.72
C ARG A 112 -9.52 -1.01 18.35
N SER A 113 -9.75 0.11 19.03
CA SER A 113 -8.95 1.33 18.81
C SER A 113 -7.52 1.19 19.34
N ILE A 114 -7.31 0.46 20.43
CA ILE A 114 -5.98 0.15 20.99
C ILE A 114 -5.15 -0.63 19.95
N ILE A 115 -5.71 -1.68 19.35
CA ILE A 115 -5.00 -2.54 18.39
C ILE A 115 -4.91 -1.94 16.97
N ARG A 116 -5.55 -0.80 16.71
CA ARG A 116 -5.67 -0.22 15.36
C ARG A 116 -4.31 0.07 14.72
N SER A 117 -3.33 0.51 15.49
CA SER A 117 -1.97 0.80 15.00
C SER A 117 -1.30 -0.44 14.41
N PHE A 118 -1.39 -1.58 15.10
CA PHE A 118 -0.84 -2.87 14.65
C PHE A 118 -1.53 -3.38 13.38
N ILE A 119 -2.85 -3.26 13.30
CA ILE A 119 -3.61 -3.63 12.09
C ILE A 119 -3.20 -2.75 10.90
N ALA A 120 -3.07 -1.44 11.12
CA ALA A 120 -2.63 -0.50 10.09
C ALA A 120 -1.19 -0.78 9.64
N GLU A 121 -0.28 -1.09 10.58
CA GLU A 121 1.09 -1.46 10.27
C GLU A 121 1.15 -2.73 9.41
N ARG A 122 0.42 -3.79 9.80
CA ARG A 122 0.30 -5.03 9.03
C ARG A 122 -0.20 -4.77 7.60
N ALA A 123 -1.22 -3.95 7.45
CA ALA A 123 -1.76 -3.58 6.13
C ALA A 123 -0.73 -2.78 5.29
N SER A 124 0.00 -1.86 5.92
CA SER A 124 1.07 -1.10 5.27
C SER A 124 2.19 -2.01 4.76
N LEU A 125 2.63 -2.96 5.60
CA LEU A 125 3.67 -3.94 5.26
C LEU A 125 3.25 -4.85 4.11
N LYS A 126 1.98 -5.28 4.07
CA LYS A 126 1.44 -6.05 2.96
C LYS A 126 1.48 -5.26 1.65
N ASN A 127 1.03 -4.01 1.66
CA ASN A 127 1.09 -3.13 0.50
C ASN A 127 2.55 -2.86 0.06
N GLU A 128 3.47 -2.73 1.01
CA GLU A 128 4.90 -2.57 0.73
C GLU A 128 5.47 -3.82 0.03
N ALA A 129 5.11 -5.01 0.50
CA ALA A 129 5.50 -6.28 -0.11
C ALA A 129 4.99 -6.39 -1.55
N GLU A 130 3.71 -6.13 -1.78
CA GLU A 130 3.09 -6.16 -3.12
C GLU A 130 3.79 -5.18 -4.09
N ARG A 131 4.04 -3.94 -3.66
CA ARG A 131 4.76 -2.95 -4.49
C ARG A 131 6.18 -3.39 -4.84
N ARG A 132 6.86 -4.09 -3.94
CA ARG A 132 8.22 -4.58 -4.19
C ARG A 132 8.24 -5.74 -5.17
N LEU A 133 7.26 -6.64 -5.10
CA LEU A 133 7.12 -7.73 -6.07
C LEU A 133 6.91 -7.16 -7.48
N GLN A 134 5.99 -6.22 -7.64
CA GLN A 134 5.76 -5.53 -8.92
C GLN A 134 7.04 -4.87 -9.46
N ARG A 135 7.81 -4.19 -8.59
CA ARG A 135 9.08 -3.57 -9.00
C ARG A 135 10.12 -4.59 -9.44
N ALA A 136 10.21 -5.73 -8.77
CA ALA A 136 11.16 -6.77 -9.13
C ALA A 136 10.78 -7.45 -10.47
N GLU A 137 9.49 -7.67 -10.72
CA GLU A 137 8.99 -8.13 -12.03
C GLU A 137 9.30 -7.13 -13.16
N ASP A 138 9.10 -5.83 -12.89
CA ASP A 138 9.44 -4.78 -13.85
C ASP A 138 10.95 -4.71 -14.12
N GLU A 139 11.79 -4.87 -13.09
CA GLU A 139 13.24 -4.84 -13.22
C GLU A 139 13.74 -6.05 -14.02
N THR A 140 13.26 -7.26 -13.72
CA THR A 140 13.59 -8.47 -14.48
C THR A 140 13.16 -8.34 -15.95
N ARG A 141 11.98 -7.79 -16.22
CA ARG A 141 11.53 -7.47 -17.59
C ARG A 141 12.47 -6.46 -18.27
N ARG A 142 12.87 -5.40 -17.57
CA ARG A 142 13.80 -4.38 -18.11
C ARG A 142 15.17 -4.97 -18.41
N ILE A 143 15.70 -5.82 -17.54
CA ILE A 143 16.98 -6.52 -17.73
C ILE A 143 16.88 -7.41 -18.97
N ARG A 144 15.81 -8.21 -19.09
CA ARG A 144 15.58 -9.05 -20.27
C ARG A 144 15.55 -8.24 -21.57
N ILE A 145 14.79 -7.14 -21.60
CA ILE A 145 14.74 -6.24 -22.78
C ILE A 145 16.12 -5.64 -23.08
N LYS A 146 16.89 -5.24 -22.06
CA LYS A 146 18.25 -4.70 -22.25
C LYS A 146 19.18 -5.77 -22.84
N THR A 147 19.12 -7.00 -22.35
CA THR A 147 19.91 -8.13 -22.86
C THR A 147 19.52 -8.45 -24.31
N GLU A 148 18.22 -8.51 -24.61
CA GLU A 148 17.72 -8.71 -25.98
C GLU A 148 18.18 -7.58 -26.91
N ARG A 149 18.13 -6.31 -26.47
CA ARG A 149 18.64 -5.15 -27.24
C ARG A 149 20.16 -5.12 -27.41
N ALA A 150 20.90 -5.73 -26.49
CA ALA A 150 22.35 -5.85 -26.59
C ALA A 150 22.77 -6.87 -27.65
N ASP A 151 21.89 -7.83 -28.00
CA ASP A 151 22.17 -8.85 -29.02
C ASP A 151 22.39 -8.22 -30.41
N PRO A 152 23.58 -8.38 -31.01
CA PRO A 152 23.86 -7.85 -32.35
C PRO A 152 22.92 -8.43 -33.42
N LYS A 153 22.48 -9.69 -33.29
CA LYS A 153 21.57 -10.32 -34.27
C LYS A 153 20.18 -9.69 -34.26
N LEU A 154 19.71 -9.26 -33.08
CA LEU A 154 18.44 -8.54 -32.97
C LEU A 154 18.54 -7.16 -33.65
N LYS A 155 19.65 -6.43 -33.45
CA LYS A 155 19.88 -5.15 -34.11
C LYS A 155 19.86 -5.27 -35.63
N GLU A 156 20.49 -6.30 -36.18
CA GLU A 156 20.46 -6.58 -37.62
C GLU A 156 19.05 -6.90 -38.13
N ARG A 157 18.27 -7.70 -37.40
CA ARG A 157 16.86 -7.98 -37.74
C ARG A 157 16.00 -6.73 -37.71
N VAL A 158 16.15 -5.89 -36.67
CA VAL A 158 15.44 -4.61 -36.55
C VAL A 158 15.86 -3.66 -37.68
N ALA A 159 17.15 -3.62 -38.05
CA ALA A 159 17.62 -2.81 -39.18
C ALA A 159 17.04 -3.29 -40.53
N LYS A 160 16.97 -4.61 -40.76
CA LYS A 160 16.32 -5.19 -41.95
C LYS A 160 14.83 -4.89 -41.99
N LEU A 161 14.12 -5.01 -40.86
CA LEU A 161 12.70 -4.67 -40.74
C LEU A 161 12.46 -3.17 -40.94
N ALA A 162 13.28 -2.30 -40.35
CA ALA A 162 13.19 -0.86 -40.55
C ALA A 162 13.41 -0.48 -42.02
N LYS A 163 14.33 -1.18 -42.71
CA LYS A 163 14.55 -1.01 -44.15
C LYS A 163 13.34 -1.45 -44.96
N SER A 164 12.72 -2.61 -44.65
CA SER A 164 11.54 -3.11 -45.36
C SER A 164 10.29 -2.25 -45.13
N VAL A 165 10.11 -1.71 -43.92
CA VAL A 165 9.02 -0.77 -43.61
C VAL A 165 9.26 0.57 -44.32
N ARG A 166 10.50 1.09 -44.32
CA ARG A 166 10.84 2.31 -45.07
C ARG A 166 10.71 2.18 -46.59
N THR A 167 10.87 0.98 -47.15
CA THR A 167 10.64 0.77 -48.60
C THR A 167 9.17 0.82 -48.99
N GLY A 168 8.25 0.54 -48.05
CA GLY A 168 6.80 0.66 -48.27
C GLY A 168 6.18 1.98 -47.80
N ALA A 169 6.87 2.72 -46.93
CA ALA A 169 6.42 4.02 -46.46
C ALA A 169 6.75 5.12 -47.50
N ALA A 170 5.80 6.01 -47.79
CA ALA A 170 6.07 7.22 -48.55
C ALA A 170 7.26 7.96 -47.90
N LYS A 171 8.29 8.27 -48.68
CA LYS A 171 9.43 9.07 -48.21
C LYS A 171 8.87 10.33 -47.56
N VAL A 172 9.02 10.49 -46.24
CA VAL A 172 8.72 11.75 -45.57
C VAL A 172 9.63 12.78 -46.23
N HIS A 173 9.07 13.61 -47.11
CA HIS A 173 9.76 14.73 -47.72
C HIS A 173 9.92 15.83 -46.65
N THR A 174 10.83 15.63 -45.69
CA THR A 174 11.28 16.70 -44.77
C THR A 174 12.16 17.74 -45.49
N GLY A 175 11.83 18.08 -46.74
CA GLY A 175 12.68 18.92 -47.56
C GLY A 175 12.21 19.08 -49.00
N GLN A 176 10.90 18.99 -49.28
CA GLN A 176 10.43 19.51 -50.57
C GLN A 176 10.68 21.02 -50.56
N ARG A 177 11.71 21.43 -51.31
CA ARG A 177 11.98 22.84 -51.62
C ARG A 177 10.71 23.37 -52.28
N HIS A 178 10.01 24.30 -51.63
CA HIS A 178 9.00 25.08 -52.33
C HIS A 178 9.71 25.77 -53.50
N GLN A 179 9.42 25.36 -54.74
CA GLN A 179 9.93 26.02 -55.93
C GLN A 179 9.48 27.49 -55.85
N GLY A 180 10.46 28.41 -55.72
CA GLY A 180 10.21 29.86 -55.62
C GLY A 180 10.79 30.57 -54.40
N THR A 181 11.46 29.87 -53.47
CA THR A 181 12.17 30.55 -52.35
C THR A 181 13.64 30.73 -52.70
N THR A 182 14.06 31.98 -52.94
CA THR A 182 15.47 32.38 -53.06
C THR A 182 16.17 32.26 -51.70
N ASP A 183 17.47 31.99 -51.69
CA ASP A 183 18.23 31.73 -50.45
C ASP A 183 18.17 32.90 -49.45
N GLU A 184 18.05 34.14 -49.94
CA GLU A 184 17.88 35.34 -49.11
C GLU A 184 16.52 35.40 -48.37
N MET A 185 15.45 34.89 -48.98
CA MET A 185 14.14 34.82 -48.31
C MET A 185 14.15 33.79 -47.18
N ARG A 186 15.00 32.76 -47.28
CA ARG A 186 15.19 31.75 -46.24
C ARG A 186 15.92 32.30 -45.02
N GLU A 187 17.00 33.04 -45.22
CA GLU A 187 17.71 33.68 -44.11
C GLU A 187 16.79 34.64 -43.36
N LYS A 188 15.93 35.37 -44.07
CA LYS A 188 14.90 36.22 -43.44
C LYS A 188 13.84 35.41 -42.69
N MET A 189 13.39 34.28 -43.22
CA MET A 189 12.41 33.41 -42.57
C MET A 189 12.98 32.70 -41.33
N ASP A 190 14.23 32.24 -41.39
CA ASP A 190 14.91 31.62 -40.25
C ASP A 190 15.27 32.66 -39.17
N ALA A 191 15.59 33.90 -39.56
CA ALA A 191 15.75 35.01 -38.61
C ALA A 191 14.44 35.40 -37.91
N LEU A 192 13.29 35.23 -38.58
CA LEU A 192 11.95 35.46 -37.99
C LEU A 192 11.47 34.30 -37.12
N ARG A 193 12.14 33.14 -37.19
CA ARG A 193 11.79 31.94 -36.44
C ARG A 193 12.22 32.11 -34.98
N ARG A 194 11.33 32.66 -34.15
CA ARG A 194 11.58 32.77 -32.71
C ARG A 194 11.86 31.37 -32.15
N PRO A 195 12.94 31.18 -31.35
CA PRO A 195 13.18 29.92 -30.69
C PRO A 195 11.96 29.58 -29.84
N CYS A 196 11.34 28.44 -30.13
CA CYS A 196 10.21 27.94 -29.38
C CYS A 196 10.70 27.74 -27.94
N ALA A 197 10.20 28.56 -27.01
CA ALA A 197 10.51 28.37 -25.60
C ALA A 197 10.12 26.94 -25.24
N VAL A 198 11.10 26.14 -24.82
CA VAL A 198 10.87 24.79 -24.33
C VAL A 198 9.90 24.92 -23.17
N GLN A 199 8.61 24.69 -23.42
CA GLN A 199 7.64 24.72 -22.34
C GLN A 199 8.04 23.60 -21.38
N PRO A 200 8.33 23.90 -20.10
CA PRO A 200 8.68 22.86 -19.15
C PRO A 200 7.50 21.90 -19.08
N SER A 201 7.75 20.63 -19.39
CA SER A 201 6.71 19.62 -19.42
C SER A 201 6.04 19.54 -18.04
N ARG A 202 4.74 19.87 -17.96
CA ARG A 202 3.90 19.76 -16.74
C ARG A 202 3.61 18.31 -16.31
N LEU A 203 4.41 17.34 -16.77
CA LEU A 203 4.27 15.92 -16.42
C LEU A 203 4.45 15.66 -14.91
N LEU A 204 5.08 16.58 -14.19
CA LEU A 204 5.15 16.54 -12.72
C LEU A 204 3.86 17.03 -12.05
N GLU A 205 3.07 17.92 -12.71
CA GLU A 205 1.83 18.48 -12.17
C GLU A 205 0.63 17.54 -12.34
N THR A 206 0.63 16.68 -13.37
CA THR A 206 -0.46 15.70 -13.60
C THR A 206 -0.30 14.42 -12.77
N ARG A 207 0.70 14.35 -11.89
CA ARG A 207 0.79 13.28 -10.91
C ARG A 207 -0.29 13.53 -9.85
N VAL A 208 -1.49 13.02 -10.10
CA VAL A 208 -2.57 12.94 -9.12
C VAL A 208 -2.05 12.14 -7.93
N VAL A 209 -1.54 12.84 -6.92
CA VAL A 209 -1.25 12.27 -5.61
C VAL A 209 -2.62 12.04 -4.97
N LYS A 210 -3.08 10.79 -4.98
CA LYS A 210 -4.10 10.33 -4.02
C LYS A 210 -3.50 10.55 -2.62
N GLY A 211 -3.85 11.66 -1.96
CA GLY A 211 -3.47 11.86 -0.55
C GLY A 211 -3.33 13.28 0.01
N ALA A 212 -3.64 14.36 -0.70
CA ALA A 212 -3.67 15.68 -0.06
C ALA A 212 -5.04 15.93 0.61
N ARG A 213 -5.15 15.56 1.89
CA ARG A 213 -6.20 16.02 2.80
C ARG A 213 -6.02 17.52 3.05
N LYS A 214 -7.10 18.29 2.89
CA LYS A 214 -7.44 19.41 3.76
C LYS A 214 -8.76 19.06 4.44
#